data_AF-A0A1B8UQL4-F1
#
_entry.id   AF-A0A1B8UQL4-F1
#
_cell.length_a   1.000
_cell.length_b   1.000
_cell.length_c   1.000
_cell.angle_alpha   90.00
_cell.angle_beta   90.00
_cell.angle_gamma   90.00
#
_symmetry.space_group_name_H-M   'P 1'
#
loop_
_entity.id
_entity.type
_entity.pdbx_description
1 polymer ?
#
loop_
_entity_poly.entity_id
_entity_poly.type
_entity_poly.pdbx_seq_one_letter_code
_entity_poly.pdbx_strand_id
1 'polypeptide(L)'
;MDELSFEDWLMHNTSYSTKVARDVRCRAKRASKYINLSKNTSDDELIFTLTQHPEFLDLSPTVKSQLKKSVKLYREFLLTTKKTK
;
A
#
# COMPACT_ATOMS: atom_id res chain seq x y z
N MET A 1 0.91 -11.46 4.04
CA MET A 1 1.85 -10.40 3.60
C MET A 1 3.16 -10.77 4.24
N ASP A 2 4.16 -11.20 3.48
CA ASP A 2 5.48 -11.50 4.06
C ASP A 2 6.13 -10.19 4.49
N GLU A 3 6.12 -9.96 5.80
CA GLU A 3 6.30 -8.63 6.41
C GLU A 3 7.70 -8.02 6.17
N LEU A 4 8.73 -8.88 6.01
CA LEU A 4 10.10 -8.47 5.71
C LEU A 4 10.27 -8.06 4.24
N SER A 5 9.66 -8.81 3.32
CA SER A 5 9.86 -8.63 1.87
C SER A 5 9.44 -7.26 1.34
N PHE A 6 8.35 -6.69 1.86
CA PHE A 6 7.89 -5.37 1.42
C PHE A 6 8.68 -4.22 2.06
N GLU A 7 9.06 -4.34 3.34
CA GLU A 7 9.89 -3.34 4.02
C GLU A 7 11.28 -3.26 3.35
N ASP A 8 11.87 -4.42 3.05
CA ASP A 8 13.14 -4.51 2.32
C ASP A 8 13.03 -3.96 0.91
N TRP A 9 11.96 -4.30 0.17
CA TRP A 9 11.74 -3.74 -1.16
C TRP A 9 11.63 -2.21 -1.12
N LEU A 10 10.89 -1.65 -0.15
CA LEU A 10 10.79 -0.20 0.00
C LEU A 10 12.16 0.45 0.23
N MET A 11 13.02 -0.16 1.03
CA MET A 11 14.36 0.38 1.31
C MET A 11 15.31 0.29 0.10
N HIS A 12 15.17 -0.73 -0.75
CA HIS A 12 16.03 -0.90 -1.93
C HIS A 12 15.53 -0.12 -3.16
N ASN A 13 14.20 0.05 -3.30
CA ASN A 13 13.59 0.68 -4.47
C ASN A 13 13.25 2.16 -4.25
N THR A 14 13.43 2.68 -3.04
CA THR A 14 13.19 4.09 -2.69
C THR A 14 14.29 4.61 -1.76
N SER A 15 14.30 5.91 -1.48
CA SER A 15 15.21 6.52 -0.51
C SER A 15 14.67 6.51 0.93
N TYR A 16 13.74 5.59 1.26
CA TYR A 16 13.11 5.55 2.57
C TYR A 16 14.02 4.93 3.61
N SER A 17 14.10 5.58 4.78
CA SER A 17 14.68 4.96 5.95
C SER A 17 13.81 3.81 6.44
N THR A 18 14.38 2.90 7.22
CA THR A 18 13.66 1.77 7.84
C THR A 18 12.40 2.22 8.58
N LYS A 19 12.46 3.36 9.29
CA LYS A 19 11.30 3.93 10.00
C LYS A 19 10.16 4.30 9.04
N VAL A 20 10.49 4.92 7.91
CA VAL A 20 9.50 5.32 6.89
C VAL A 20 8.96 4.09 6.18
N ALA A 21 9.82 3.14 5.80
CA ALA A 21 9.41 1.87 5.18
C ALA A 21 8.42 1.11 6.07
N ARG A 22 8.70 1.03 7.37
CA ARG A 22 7.80 0.42 8.37
C ARG A 22 6.46 1.14 8.48
N ASP A 23 6.44 2.48 8.52
CA ASP A 23 5.18 3.23 8.54
C ASP A 23 4.37 2.95 7.27
N VAL A 24 5.00 3.05 6.09
CA VAL A 24 4.36 2.76 4.79
C VAL A 24 3.76 1.35 4.77
N ARG A 25 4.50 0.34 5.24
CA ARG A 25 4.04 -1.04 5.41
C ARG A 25 2.82 -1.12 6.34
N CYS A 26 2.86 -0.49 7.50
CA CYS A 26 1.74 -0.46 8.43
C CYS A 26 0.50 0.20 7.81
N ARG A 27 0.66 1.25 7.02
CA ARG A 27 -0.43 1.90 6.28
C ARG A 27 -0.99 1.02 5.16
N ALA A 28 -0.13 0.30 4.43
CA ALA A 28 -0.59 -0.69 3.45
C ALA A 28 -1.38 -1.83 4.11
N LYS A 29 -0.88 -2.37 5.24
CA LYS A 29 -1.58 -3.38 6.06
C LYS A 29 -2.90 -2.86 6.63
N ARG A 30 -3.00 -1.56 6.94
CA ARG A 30 -4.27 -0.94 7.31
C ARG A 30 -5.22 -0.87 6.11
N ALA A 31 -4.74 -0.40 4.96
CA ALA A 31 -5.54 -0.33 3.74
C ALA A 31 -6.04 -1.72 3.30
N SER A 32 -5.26 -2.78 3.52
CA SER A 32 -5.68 -4.16 3.21
C SER A 32 -6.85 -4.67 4.06
N LYS A 33 -7.23 -3.96 5.14
CA LYS A 33 -8.47 -4.25 5.89
C LYS A 33 -9.71 -3.74 5.15
N TYR A 34 -9.55 -2.75 4.28
CA TYR A 34 -10.65 -2.11 3.54
C TYR A 34 -10.80 -2.68 2.13
N ILE A 35 -9.68 -3.04 1.49
CA ILE A 35 -9.65 -3.51 0.10
C ILE A 35 -8.70 -4.69 -0.05
N ASN A 36 -8.95 -5.52 -1.06
CA ASN A 36 -8.01 -6.56 -1.45
C ASN A 36 -6.91 -5.99 -2.38
N LEU A 37 -5.72 -5.74 -1.84
CA LEU A 37 -4.58 -5.18 -2.59
C LEU A 37 -4.05 -6.07 -3.72
N SER A 38 -4.29 -7.40 -3.65
CA SER A 38 -3.85 -8.34 -4.70
C SER A 38 -4.89 -8.52 -5.81
N LYS A 39 -6.05 -7.85 -5.73
CA LYS A 39 -7.11 -7.93 -6.75
C LYS A 39 -6.56 -7.55 -8.13
N ASN A 40 -6.86 -8.36 -9.13
CA ASN A 40 -6.46 -8.12 -10.51
C ASN A 40 -7.36 -7.05 -11.16
N THR A 41 -7.12 -5.80 -10.79
CA THR A 41 -7.88 -4.60 -11.19
C THR A 41 -6.89 -3.45 -11.29
N SER A 42 -7.27 -2.32 -11.87
CA SER A 42 -6.40 -1.15 -11.96
C SER A 42 -6.15 -0.50 -10.59
N ASP A 43 -5.08 0.29 -10.47
CA ASP A 43 -4.81 1.04 -9.25
C ASP A 43 -5.91 2.07 -8.96
N ASP A 44 -6.48 2.69 -10.00
CA ASP A 44 -7.56 3.67 -9.85
C ASP A 44 -8.85 3.03 -9.30
N GLU A 45 -9.20 1.82 -9.75
CA GLU A 45 -10.35 1.07 -9.19
C GLU A 45 -10.13 0.68 -7.73
N LEU A 46 -8.91 0.32 -7.34
CA LEU A 46 -8.57 0.05 -5.94
C LEU A 46 -8.69 1.30 -5.07
N ILE A 47 -8.15 2.43 -5.55
CA ILE A 47 -8.23 3.70 -4.82
C ILE A 47 -9.68 4.18 -4.75
N PHE A 48 -10.46 4.02 -5.83
CA PHE A 48 -11.88 4.31 -5.83
C PHE A 48 -12.60 3.49 -4.76
N THR A 49 -12.43 2.16 -4.77
CA THR A 49 -13.03 1.25 -3.78
C THR A 49 -12.65 1.64 -2.35
N LEU A 50 -11.37 1.97 -2.12
CA LEU A 50 -10.88 2.45 -0.82
C LEU A 50 -11.62 3.71 -0.37
N THR A 51 -11.83 4.65 -1.30
CA THR A 51 -12.48 5.93 -1.00
C THR A 51 -13.98 5.79 -0.70
N GLN A 52 -14.61 4.69 -1.11
CA GLN A 52 -16.01 4.41 -0.78
C GLN A 52 -16.18 3.78 0.61
N HIS A 53 -15.09 3.35 1.27
CA HIS A 53 -15.19 2.70 2.57
C HIS A 53 -15.51 3.72 3.68
N PRO A 54 -16.56 3.52 4.51
CA PRO A 54 -16.96 4.48 5.54
C PRO A 54 -15.82 4.83 6.51
N GLU A 55 -15.09 3.83 7.03
CA GLU A 55 -13.93 4.08 7.90
C GLU A 55 -12.81 4.86 7.24
N PHE A 56 -12.67 4.79 5.91
CA PHE A 56 -11.67 5.58 5.20
C PHE A 56 -12.13 7.03 5.05
N LEU A 57 -13.43 7.26 4.81
CA LEU A 57 -14.03 8.58 4.69
C LEU A 57 -13.91 9.40 5.98
N ASP A 58 -13.92 8.75 7.14
CA ASP A 58 -13.75 9.40 8.44
C ASP A 58 -12.30 9.84 8.75
N LEU A 59 -11.32 9.37 7.98
CA LEU A 59 -9.91 9.70 8.22
C LEU A 59 -9.56 11.13 7.82
N SER A 60 -8.55 11.68 8.49
CA SER A 60 -8.00 12.98 8.11
C SER A 60 -7.42 12.96 6.69
N PRO A 61 -7.41 14.10 5.97
CA PRO A 61 -6.85 14.19 4.62
C PRO A 61 -5.40 13.68 4.50
N THR A 62 -4.59 13.93 5.52
CA THR A 62 -3.20 13.45 5.61
C THR A 62 -3.14 11.93 5.66
N VAL A 63 -3.96 11.31 6.53
CA VAL A 63 -4.01 9.85 6.66
C VAL A 63 -4.53 9.21 5.38
N LYS A 64 -5.56 9.79 4.74
CA LYS A 64 -6.07 9.34 3.44
C LYS A 64 -4.96 9.34 2.37
N SER A 65 -4.18 10.42 2.28
CA SER A 65 -3.08 10.53 1.32
C SER A 65 -1.98 9.49 1.59
N GLN A 66 -1.63 9.27 2.86
CA GLN A 66 -0.66 8.25 3.27
C GLN A 66 -1.13 6.84 2.88
N LEU A 67 -2.40 6.49 3.16
CA LEU A 67 -2.94 5.19 2.78
C LEU A 67 -2.95 5.00 1.26
N LYS A 68 -3.42 5.98 0.50
CA LYS A 68 -3.42 5.90 -0.98
C LYS A 68 -2.01 5.68 -1.53
N LYS A 69 -1.02 6.40 -1.01
CA LYS A 69 0.39 6.22 -1.39
C LYS A 69 0.90 4.83 -1.06
N SER A 70 0.63 4.33 0.15
CA SER A 70 1.04 2.99 0.57
C SER A 70 0.40 1.88 -0.25
N VAL A 71 -0.86 2.04 -0.67
CA VAL A 71 -1.53 1.11 -1.59
C VAL A 71 -0.78 1.02 -2.91
N LYS A 72 -0.45 2.16 -3.53
CA LYS A 72 0.28 2.20 -4.80
C LYS A 72 1.66 1.54 -4.69
N LEU A 73 2.42 1.85 -3.63
CA LEU A 73 3.74 1.24 -3.41
C LEU A 73 3.65 -0.28 -3.22
N TYR A 74 2.65 -0.77 -2.49
CA TYR A 74 2.47 -2.20 -2.32
C TYR A 74 2.06 -2.90 -3.63
N ARG A 75 1.26 -2.23 -4.46
CA ARG A 75 0.89 -2.71 -5.79
C ARG A 75 2.10 -2.83 -6.71
N GLU A 76 2.97 -1.83 -6.69
CA GLU A 76 4.24 -1.86 -7.43
C GLU A 76 5.13 -3.01 -6.95
N PHE A 77 5.27 -3.20 -5.63
CA PHE A 77 5.96 -4.36 -5.06
C PHE A 77 5.41 -5.71 -5.58
N LEU A 78 4.09 -5.88 -5.61
CA LEU A 78 3.47 -7.10 -6.14
C LEU A 78 3.74 -7.31 -7.63
N LEU A 79 3.83 -6.23 -8.42
CA LEU A 79 4.12 -6.32 -9.85
C LEU A 79 5.59 -6.65 -10.11
N THR A 80 6.51 -6.05 -9.34
CA THR A 80 7.95 -6.33 -9.47
C THR A 80 8.27 -7.77 -9.08
N THR A 81 7.71 -8.27 -7.98
CA THR A 81 7.93 -9.65 -7.52
C THR A 81 7.29 -10.72 -8.43
N LYS A 82 6.16 -10.42 -9.09
CA LYS A 82 5.55 -11.32 -10.08
C LYS A 82 6.33 -11.41 -11.39
N LYS A 83 7.17 -10.43 -11.73
CA LYS A 83 8.00 -10.43 -12.95
C LYS A 83 9.27 -11.28 -12.82
N THR A 84 9.61 -11.74 -11.62
CA THR A 84 10.83 -12.53 -11.35
C THR A 84 10.56 -14.04 -11.29
N LYS A 85 9.47 -14.52 -11.90
CA LYS A 85 9.12 -15.94 -11.91
C LYS A 85 8.75 -16.43 -13.30
#